data_AF-G9KDV0-F1
#
_entry.id   AF-G9KDV0-F1
#
_cell.length_a   1.000
_cell.length_b   1.000
_cell.length_c   1.000
_cell.angle_alpha   90.00
_cell.angle_beta   90.00
_cell.angle_gamma   90.00
#
_symmetry.space_group_name_H-M   'P 1'
#
loop_
_entity.id
_entity.type
_entity.pdbx_description
1 polymer ?
#
loop_
_entity_poly.entity_id
_entity_poly.type
_entity_poly.pdbx_seq_one_letter_code
_entity_poly.pdbx_strand_id
1 'polypeptide(L)'
;AILLYVLALHEVLRAGYSKKDGGKIIQQTWNRTFEGIAGQVSIDANGDRYGDFSVIAMTDPEAGTQEVIGDYFGKEGRFEMRPNVKYPWGPLKLRIDETRIVEHTNSSPCKSSGGLEESAVTGIVVGALLGACLLMAFYFFRKKYRITIERRSQQEESNAGKHRELREDSIRSHFSVA
;
A
#
# COMPACT_ATOMS: atom_id res chain seq x y z
N ALA A 1 10.04 26.43 -7.29
CA ALA A 1 10.41 25.42 -8.30
C ALA A 1 11.29 26.01 -9.41
N ILE A 2 10.83 27.03 -10.15
CA ILE A 2 11.62 27.61 -11.27
C ILE A 2 12.98 28.17 -10.82
N LEU A 3 13.02 28.93 -9.73
CA LEU A 3 14.29 29.46 -9.20
C LEU A 3 15.29 28.34 -8.86
N LEU A 4 14.84 27.30 -8.16
CA LEU A 4 15.64 26.10 -7.87
C LEU A 4 16.17 25.44 -9.14
N TYR A 5 15.32 25.27 -10.15
CA TYR A 5 15.73 24.70 -11.43
C TYR A 5 16.79 25.55 -12.13
N VAL A 6 16.62 26.87 -12.18
CA VAL A 6 17.58 27.78 -12.81
C VAL A 6 18.93 27.74 -12.10
N LEU A 7 18.93 27.73 -10.76
CA LEU A 7 20.15 27.61 -9.96
C LEU A 7 20.87 26.29 -10.23
N ALA A 8 20.14 25.17 -10.22
CA ALA A 8 20.70 23.86 -10.52
C ALA A 8 21.21 23.76 -11.96
N LEU A 9 20.43 24.23 -12.94
CA LEU A 9 20.82 24.23 -14.35
C LEU A 9 22.07 25.07 -14.59
N HIS A 10 22.17 26.24 -13.96
CA HIS A 10 23.34 27.11 -14.07
C HIS A 10 24.63 26.39 -13.62
N GLU A 11 24.59 25.63 -12.54
CA GLU A 11 25.74 24.85 -12.07
C GLU A 11 26.07 23.66 -12.96
N VAL A 12 25.04 22.97 -13.47
CA VAL A 12 25.21 21.88 -14.44
C VAL A 12 25.88 22.37 -15.72
N LEU A 13 25.46 23.53 -16.25
CA LEU A 13 26.07 24.14 -17.43
C LEU A 13 27.52 24.55 -17.17
N ARG A 14 27.82 25.12 -15.99
CA ARG A 14 29.20 25.46 -15.60
C ARG A 14 30.12 24.25 -15.47
N ALA A 15 29.56 23.09 -15.13
CA ALA A 15 30.29 21.82 -15.08
C ALA A 15 30.46 21.15 -16.45
N GLY A 16 30.02 21.78 -17.55
CA GLY A 16 30.18 21.29 -18.92
C GLY A 16 29.10 20.31 -19.38
N TYR A 17 28.05 20.11 -18.58
CA TYR A 17 26.90 19.31 -18.95
C TYR A 17 25.85 20.15 -19.68
N SER A 18 24.81 19.50 -20.19
CA SER A 18 23.72 20.13 -20.93
C SER A 18 22.41 20.14 -20.13
N LYS A 19 21.44 20.94 -20.58
CA LYS A 19 20.07 20.92 -20.05
C LYS A 19 19.34 19.57 -20.22
N LYS A 20 19.89 18.65 -21.03
CA LYS A 20 19.33 17.31 -21.24
C LYS A 20 19.77 16.32 -20.14
N ASP A 21 20.80 16.67 -19.36
CA ASP A 21 21.34 15.83 -18.28
C ASP A 21 20.47 15.94 -17.01
N GLY A 22 19.22 15.49 -17.11
CA GLY A 22 18.21 15.64 -16.06
C GLY A 22 18.64 15.10 -14.69
N GLY A 23 19.33 13.96 -14.66
CA GLY A 23 19.86 13.39 -13.42
C GLY A 23 20.88 14.30 -12.72
N LYS A 24 21.74 14.99 -13.49
CA LYS A 24 22.69 15.97 -12.95
C LYS A 24 21.98 17.21 -12.42
N ILE A 25 20.93 17.66 -13.11
CA ILE A 25 20.11 18.78 -12.66
C ILE A 25 19.43 18.44 -11.34
N ILE A 26 18.76 17.29 -11.24
CA ILE A 26 18.10 16.85 -10.00
C ILE A 26 19.11 16.70 -8.87
N GLN A 27 20.28 16.11 -9.13
CA GLN A 27 21.34 16.02 -8.12
C GLN A 27 21.76 17.39 -7.57
N GLN A 28 21.82 18.43 -8.43
CA GLN A 28 22.12 19.79 -7.98
C GLN A 28 20.95 20.47 -7.23
N THR A 29 19.73 19.95 -7.34
CA THR A 29 18.59 20.48 -6.55
C THR A 29 18.56 20.00 -5.10
N TRP A 30 19.18 18.86 -4.80
CA TRP A 30 19.16 18.24 -3.47
C TRP A 30 20.15 18.91 -2.52
N ASN A 31 19.90 18.77 -1.21
CA ASN A 31 20.73 19.31 -0.14
C ASN A 31 21.09 20.80 -0.32
N ARG A 32 20.08 21.61 -0.65
CA ARG A 32 20.25 23.02 -1.02
C ARG A 32 19.24 23.89 -0.27
N THR A 33 19.71 25.06 0.13
CA THR A 33 18.86 26.13 0.66
C THR A 33 18.93 27.35 -0.28
N PHE A 34 17.79 27.95 -0.58
CA PHE A 34 17.71 29.18 -1.38
C PHE A 34 16.54 30.06 -0.93
N GLU A 35 16.59 31.36 -1.25
CA GLU A 35 15.53 32.31 -0.89
C GLU A 35 14.39 32.25 -1.92
N GLY A 36 13.18 31.97 -1.45
CA GLY A 36 11.95 32.02 -2.25
C GLY A 36 11.19 33.33 -2.08
N ILE A 37 10.06 33.46 -2.77
CA ILE A 37 9.19 34.65 -2.64
C ILE A 37 8.50 34.76 -1.27
N ALA A 38 8.37 33.63 -0.57
CA ALA A 38 7.67 33.51 0.71
C ALA A 38 8.65 33.05 1.81
N GLY A 39 9.91 33.43 1.69
CA GLY A 39 10.97 33.04 2.61
C GLY A 39 11.83 31.89 2.09
N GLN A 40 12.68 31.41 3.00
CA GLN A 40 13.67 30.39 2.71
C GLN A 40 13.04 29.04 2.31
N VAL A 41 13.69 28.35 1.37
CA VAL A 41 13.32 27.00 0.95
C VAL A 41 14.55 26.11 1.08
N SER A 42 14.43 25.05 1.88
CA SER A 42 15.48 24.05 2.08
C SER A 42 15.03 22.68 1.56
N ILE A 43 15.86 22.07 0.73
CA ILE A 43 15.70 20.72 0.18
C ILE A 43 16.71 19.81 0.86
N ASP A 44 16.27 18.66 1.35
CA ASP A 44 17.11 17.68 2.03
C ASP A 44 17.95 16.86 1.04
N ALA A 45 18.75 15.94 1.57
CA ALA A 45 19.60 15.06 0.77
C ALA A 45 18.84 14.02 -0.06
N ASN A 46 17.56 13.75 0.25
CA ASN A 46 16.68 12.86 -0.50
C ASN A 46 15.92 13.59 -1.62
N GLY A 47 16.01 14.93 -1.65
CA GLY A 47 15.31 15.76 -2.61
C GLY A 47 13.93 16.24 -2.16
N ASP A 48 13.58 16.02 -0.90
CA ASP A 48 12.32 16.47 -0.31
C ASP A 48 12.50 17.82 0.38
N ARG A 49 11.44 18.64 0.39
CA ARG A 49 11.47 19.95 1.03
C ARG A 49 11.28 19.80 2.55
N TYR A 50 12.14 20.45 3.33
CA TYR A 50 11.87 20.68 4.76
C TYR A 50 10.62 21.56 4.92
N GLY A 51 9.63 21.05 5.65
CA GLY A 51 8.39 21.76 5.93
C GLY A 51 8.56 22.73 7.09
N ASP A 52 8.49 24.02 6.79
CA ASP A 52 8.37 25.06 7.81
C ASP A 52 6.88 25.37 8.02
N PHE A 53 6.46 25.44 9.28
CA PHE A 53 5.06 25.62 9.65
C PHE A 53 4.91 26.74 10.68
N SER A 54 3.76 27.42 10.64
CA SER A 54 3.39 28.41 11.64
C SER A 54 2.11 27.98 12.34
N VAL A 55 2.05 28.17 13.65
CA VAL A 55 0.83 27.97 14.43
C VAL A 55 0.18 29.33 14.62
N ILE A 56 -1.08 29.44 14.18
CA ILE A 56 -1.89 30.65 14.35
C ILE A 56 -2.88 30.39 15.49
N ALA A 57 -3.02 31.35 16.39
CA ALA A 57 -4.06 31.33 17.41
C ALA A 57 -4.72 32.70 17.56
N MET A 58 -5.92 32.69 18.13
CA MET A 58 -6.66 33.91 18.44
C MET A 58 -6.06 34.58 19.68
N THR A 59 -5.44 35.75 19.52
CA THR A 59 -4.76 36.48 20.61
C THR A 59 -5.65 37.52 21.28
N ASP A 60 -6.70 37.96 20.58
CA ASP A 60 -7.77 38.82 21.12
C ASP A 60 -9.14 38.17 20.82
N PRO A 61 -9.78 37.54 21.82
CA PRO A 61 -11.09 36.91 21.62
C PRO A 61 -12.24 37.89 21.37
N GLU A 62 -12.14 39.13 21.85
CA GLU A 62 -13.21 40.13 21.68
C GLU A 62 -13.20 40.69 20.26
N ALA A 63 -12.01 41.00 19.73
CA ALA A 63 -11.85 41.44 18.34
C ALA A 63 -11.79 40.28 17.33
N GLY A 64 -11.52 39.05 17.80
CA GLY A 64 -11.28 37.88 16.94
C GLY A 64 -9.92 37.87 16.25
N THR A 65 -8.95 38.67 16.72
CA THR A 65 -7.62 38.82 16.11
C THR A 65 -6.85 37.52 16.15
N GLN A 66 -6.30 37.10 15.01
CA GLN A 66 -5.46 35.91 14.87
C GLN A 66 -4.03 36.29 14.53
N GLU A 67 -3.08 35.72 15.27
CA GLU A 67 -1.65 35.98 15.07
C GLU A 67 -0.86 34.67 15.09
N VAL A 68 0.29 34.66 14.41
CA VAL A 68 1.24 33.55 14.48
C VAL A 68 1.88 33.55 15.87
N ILE A 69 1.65 32.49 16.63
CA ILE A 69 2.10 32.34 18.02
C ILE A 69 3.42 31.56 18.15
N GLY A 70 3.79 30.81 17.11
CA GLY A 70 5.01 30.02 17.07
C GLY A 70 5.26 29.45 15.69
N ASP A 71 6.52 29.10 15.43
CA ASP A 71 7.00 28.58 14.17
C ASP A 71 7.75 27.27 14.40
N TYR A 72 7.59 26.31 13.50
CA TYR A 72 8.39 25.10 13.40
C TYR A 72 9.31 25.21 12.20
N PHE A 73 10.60 25.09 12.44
CA PHE A 73 11.63 25.10 11.40
C PHE A 73 12.03 23.67 11.06
N GLY A 74 11.64 23.20 9.87
CA GLY A 74 11.73 21.80 9.48
C GLY A 74 13.17 21.30 9.36
N LYS A 75 14.09 22.18 8.95
CA LYS A 75 15.51 21.84 8.79
C LYS A 75 16.21 21.66 10.14
N GLU A 76 15.89 22.50 11.10
CA GLU A 76 16.44 22.47 12.47
C GLU A 76 15.70 21.46 13.36
N GLY A 77 14.48 21.07 12.99
CA GLY A 77 13.62 20.21 13.80
C GLY A 77 13.19 20.86 15.11
N ARG A 78 13.06 22.19 15.13
CA ARG A 78 12.77 22.96 16.35
C ARG A 78 11.48 23.75 16.21
N PHE A 79 10.70 23.73 17.28
CA PHE A 79 9.54 24.60 17.46
C PHE A 79 9.91 25.75 18.39
N GLU A 80 9.64 26.98 17.95
CA GLU A 80 9.99 28.20 18.66
C GLU A 80 8.74 29.08 18.82
N MET A 81 8.44 29.44 20.06
CA MET A 81 7.35 30.34 20.40
C MET A 81 7.75 31.78 20.13
N ARG A 82 6.87 32.58 19.51
CA ARG A 82 7.20 33.96 19.17
C ARG A 82 7.22 34.85 20.43
N PRO A 83 8.32 35.57 20.70
CA PRO A 83 8.54 36.25 21.99
C PRO A 83 7.59 37.43 22.28
N ASN A 84 6.85 37.93 21.29
CA ASN A 84 6.05 39.15 21.40
C ASN A 84 4.54 38.94 21.23
N VAL A 85 4.04 37.72 21.44
CA VAL A 85 2.62 37.41 21.21
C VAL A 85 1.89 37.24 22.54
N LYS A 86 0.76 37.92 22.70
CA LYS A 86 -0.10 37.76 23.88
C LYS A 86 -0.83 36.44 23.76
N TYR A 87 -0.40 35.46 24.55
CA TYR A 87 -1.06 34.16 24.57
C TYR A 87 -2.43 34.26 25.24
N PRO A 88 -3.52 33.82 24.58
CA PRO A 88 -4.88 33.89 25.14
C PRO A 88 -5.04 33.05 26.43
N TRP A 89 -4.15 32.10 26.68
CA TRP A 89 -4.14 31.21 27.86
C TRP A 89 -3.25 31.72 29.02
N GLY A 90 -2.58 32.87 28.87
CA GLY A 90 -1.69 33.42 29.89
C GLY A 90 -0.36 32.65 30.09
N PRO A 91 0.55 33.14 30.94
CA PRO A 91 1.90 32.57 31.15
C PRO A 91 1.91 31.22 31.87
N LEU A 92 0.76 30.74 32.37
CA LEU A 92 0.66 29.51 33.14
C LEU A 92 -0.47 28.62 32.59
N LYS A 93 -0.06 27.56 31.87
CA LYS A 93 -0.84 26.39 31.45
C LYS A 93 -1.83 26.56 30.29
N LEU A 94 -1.37 26.13 29.11
CA LEU A 94 -2.16 25.14 28.38
C LEU A 94 -2.28 23.91 29.32
N ARG A 95 -3.34 23.85 30.13
CA ARG A 95 -3.65 22.66 30.90
C ARG A 95 -4.20 21.67 29.88
N ILE A 96 -3.33 20.94 29.19
CA ILE A 96 -3.74 19.77 28.43
C ILE A 96 -4.39 18.87 29.48
N ASP A 97 -5.71 18.78 29.42
CA ASP A 97 -6.48 17.95 30.32
C ASP A 97 -6.22 16.50 29.92
N GLU A 98 -5.14 15.91 30.45
CA GLU A 98 -4.76 14.51 30.20
C GLU A 98 -5.93 13.56 30.54
N THR A 99 -6.82 13.96 31.44
CA THR A 99 -8.07 13.25 31.77
C THR A 99 -9.06 13.17 30.59
N ARG A 100 -9.15 14.19 29.72
CA ARG A 100 -9.96 14.11 28.48
C ARG A 100 -9.34 13.20 27.42
N ILE A 101 -8.02 13.07 27.39
CA ILE A 101 -7.35 12.09 26.50
C ILE A 101 -7.77 10.67 26.93
N VAL A 102 -7.85 10.41 28.24
CA VAL A 102 -8.29 9.11 28.79
C VAL A 102 -9.79 8.86 28.57
N GLU A 103 -10.65 9.86 28.69
CA GLU A 103 -12.10 9.68 28.41
C GLU A 103 -12.38 9.43 26.92
N HIS A 104 -11.75 10.16 26.00
CA HIS A 104 -11.92 9.90 24.56
C HIS A 104 -11.30 8.58 24.08
N THR A 105 -10.32 8.02 24.80
CA THR A 105 -9.85 6.65 24.50
C THR A 105 -10.84 5.56 24.92
N ASN A 106 -11.82 5.87 25.79
CA ASN A 106 -12.70 4.87 26.38
C ASN A 106 -14.14 4.85 25.81
N SER A 107 -14.52 5.75 24.89
CA SER A 107 -15.89 5.72 24.35
C SER A 107 -16.07 5.93 22.84
N SER A 108 -15.03 5.94 22.03
CA SER A 108 -15.17 5.70 20.59
C SER A 108 -13.83 5.36 19.95
N PRO A 109 -13.67 4.15 19.38
CA PRO A 109 -12.57 3.90 18.47
C PRO A 109 -12.77 4.77 17.23
N CYS A 110 -12.07 5.91 17.15
CA CYS A 110 -11.72 6.48 15.86
C CYS A 110 -11.01 5.36 15.10
N LYS A 111 -11.68 4.80 14.10
CA LYS A 111 -11.15 3.75 13.23
C LYS A 111 -9.87 4.26 12.57
N SER A 112 -8.74 3.99 13.22
CA SER A 112 -7.42 4.03 12.63
C SER A 112 -7.45 3.08 11.44
N SER A 113 -7.57 3.67 10.25
CA SER A 113 -7.44 2.96 8.99
C SER A 113 -5.95 2.68 8.81
N GLY A 114 -5.47 1.55 9.36
CA GLY A 114 -4.05 1.24 9.27
C GLY A 114 -3.54 0.01 10.02
N GLY A 115 -4.36 -0.69 10.80
CA GLY A 115 -4.00 -2.01 11.33
C GLY A 115 -4.84 -3.07 10.64
N LEU A 116 -4.23 -3.90 9.80
CA LEU A 116 -4.83 -5.20 9.46
C LEU A 116 -4.89 -5.98 10.77
N GLU A 117 -6.05 -5.91 11.41
CA GLU A 117 -6.41 -6.58 12.66
C GLU A 117 -6.02 -8.05 12.59
N GLU A 118 -5.56 -8.59 13.72
CA GLU A 118 -5.26 -10.02 13.95
C GLU A 118 -6.39 -10.97 13.48
N SER A 119 -7.61 -10.44 13.33
CA SER A 119 -8.78 -11.07 12.71
C SER A 119 -8.61 -11.44 11.23
N ALA A 120 -7.90 -10.62 10.43
CA ALA A 120 -7.70 -10.88 9.00
C ALA A 120 -6.71 -12.04 8.78
N VAL A 121 -5.66 -12.12 9.60
CA VAL A 121 -4.67 -13.21 9.53
C VAL A 121 -5.33 -14.55 9.85
N THR A 122 -6.19 -14.59 10.87
CA THR A 122 -6.94 -15.80 11.24
C THR A 122 -7.88 -16.24 10.12
N GLY A 123 -8.58 -15.28 9.49
CA GLY A 123 -9.46 -15.56 8.35
C GLY A 123 -8.73 -16.14 7.13
N ILE A 124 -7.54 -15.61 6.80
CA ILE A 124 -6.72 -16.12 5.70
C ILE A 124 -6.23 -17.54 5.99
N VAL A 125 -5.76 -17.81 7.20
CA VAL A 125 -5.25 -19.15 7.58
C VAL A 125 -6.37 -20.19 7.52
N VAL A 126 -7.52 -19.90 8.11
CA VAL A 126 -8.67 -20.83 8.08
C VAL A 126 -9.21 -21.00 6.66
N GLY A 127 -9.30 -19.91 5.89
CA GLY A 127 -9.72 -19.94 4.49
C GLY A 127 -8.79 -20.76 3.61
N ALA A 128 -7.47 -20.62 3.79
CA ALA A 128 -6.47 -21.39 3.05
C ALA A 128 -6.53 -22.88 3.39
N LEU A 129 -6.70 -23.25 4.66
CA LEU A 129 -6.85 -24.64 5.09
C LEU A 129 -8.13 -25.26 4.52
N LEU A 130 -9.26 -24.57 4.60
CA LEU A 130 -10.52 -25.05 4.02
C LEU A 130 -10.45 -25.15 2.49
N GLY A 131 -9.86 -24.15 1.83
CA GLY A 131 -9.65 -24.13 0.39
C GLY A 131 -8.76 -25.29 -0.09
N ALA A 132 -7.66 -25.56 0.61
CA ALA A 132 -6.78 -26.68 0.30
C ALA A 132 -7.50 -28.04 0.46
N CYS A 133 -8.29 -28.22 1.53
CA CYS A 133 -9.11 -29.41 1.73
C CYS A 133 -10.13 -29.62 0.60
N LEU A 134 -10.82 -28.55 0.17
CA LEU A 134 -11.79 -28.62 -0.94
C LEU A 134 -11.11 -28.95 -2.27
N LEU A 135 -9.95 -28.35 -2.57
CA LEU A 135 -9.18 -28.65 -3.78
C LEU A 135 -8.68 -30.10 -3.78
N MET A 136 -8.20 -30.61 -2.65
CA MET A 136 -7.77 -32.01 -2.52
C MET A 136 -8.95 -32.97 -2.70
N ALA A 137 -10.10 -32.70 -2.06
CA ALA A 137 -11.31 -33.49 -2.24
C ALA A 137 -11.74 -33.50 -3.72
N PHE A 138 -11.81 -32.32 -4.35
CA PHE A 138 -12.16 -32.19 -5.76
C PHE A 138 -11.19 -32.94 -6.69
N TYR A 139 -9.89 -32.88 -6.41
CA TYR A 139 -8.88 -33.63 -7.14
C TYR A 139 -9.11 -35.15 -7.01
N PHE A 140 -9.36 -35.66 -5.80
CA PHE A 140 -9.68 -37.07 -5.61
C PHE A 140 -10.98 -37.49 -6.27
N PHE A 141 -12.02 -36.65 -6.23
CA PHE A 141 -13.25 -36.88 -6.97
C PHE A 141 -12.95 -36.97 -8.47
N ARG A 142 -12.32 -35.96 -9.07
CA ARG A 142 -11.96 -35.99 -10.50
C ARG A 142 -11.09 -37.18 -10.87
N LYS A 143 -10.11 -37.53 -10.04
CA LYS A 143 -9.25 -38.71 -10.26
C LYS A 143 -10.06 -40.01 -10.20
N LYS A 144 -10.96 -40.15 -9.23
CA LYS A 144 -11.84 -41.33 -9.12
C LYS A 144 -12.84 -41.39 -10.27
N TYR A 145 -13.44 -40.28 -10.68
CA TYR A 145 -14.32 -40.20 -11.84
C TYR A 145 -13.56 -40.58 -13.11
N ARG A 146 -12.36 -40.04 -13.33
CA ARG A 146 -11.51 -40.40 -14.48
C ARG A 146 -11.20 -41.90 -14.52
N ILE A 147 -10.72 -42.47 -13.41
CA ILE A 147 -10.43 -43.90 -13.30
C ILE A 147 -11.70 -44.74 -13.53
N THR A 148 -12.85 -44.29 -13.03
CA THR A 148 -14.13 -45.01 -13.21
C THR A 148 -14.58 -45.00 -14.66
N ILE A 149 -14.42 -43.88 -15.37
CA ILE A 149 -14.73 -43.77 -16.80
C ILE A 149 -13.80 -44.65 -17.63
N GLU A 150 -12.49 -44.61 -17.37
CA GLU A 150 -11.51 -45.46 -18.07
C GLU A 150 -11.79 -46.96 -17.87
N ARG A 151 -12.25 -47.37 -16.68
CA ARG A 151 -12.69 -48.76 -16.46
C ARG A 151 -13.95 -49.13 -17.23
N ARG A 152 -14.92 -48.21 -17.34
CA ARG A 152 -16.14 -48.45 -18.12
C ARG A 152 -15.84 -48.52 -19.61
N SER A 153 -14.99 -47.65 -20.14
CA SER A 153 -14.58 -47.70 -21.55
C SER A 153 -13.83 -49.00 -21.88
N GLN A 154 -12.91 -49.44 -21.02
CA GLN A 154 -12.22 -50.73 -21.21
C GLN A 154 -13.18 -51.93 -21.14
N GLN A 155 -14.17 -51.89 -20.24
CA GLN A 155 -15.18 -52.94 -20.15
C GLN A 155 -16.11 -52.95 -21.38
N GLU A 156 -16.49 -51.78 -21.89
CA GLU A 156 -17.28 -51.63 -23.12
C GLU A 156 -16.50 -52.13 -24.34
N GLU A 157 -15.21 -51.80 -24.47
CA GLU A 157 -14.34 -52.32 -25.54
C GLU A 157 -14.15 -53.84 -25.44
N SER A 158 -13.95 -54.37 -24.23
CA SER A 158 -13.85 -55.83 -24.02
C SER A 158 -15.16 -56.56 -24.38
N ASN A 159 -16.31 -56.00 -23.99
CA ASN A 159 -17.61 -56.57 -24.33
C ASN A 159 -17.89 -56.49 -25.85
N ALA A 160 -17.54 -55.38 -26.50
CA ALA A 160 -17.67 -55.23 -27.96
C ALA A 160 -16.76 -56.22 -28.71
N GLY A 161 -15.53 -56.43 -28.22
CA GLY A 161 -14.60 -57.43 -28.76
C GLY A 161 -15.17 -58.86 -28.67
N LYS A 162 -15.67 -59.26 -27.51
CA LYS A 162 -16.31 -60.59 -27.33
C LYS A 162 -17.53 -60.77 -28.23
N HIS A 163 -18.36 -59.73 -28.38
CA HIS A 163 -19.54 -59.81 -29.25
C HIS A 163 -19.14 -59.97 -30.73
N ARG A 164 -18.01 -59.39 -31.14
CA ARG A 164 -17.46 -59.57 -32.48
C ARG A 164 -16.92 -61.00 -32.69
N GLU A 165 -16.17 -61.54 -31.74
CA GLU A 165 -15.68 -62.93 -31.80
C GLU A 165 -16.83 -63.94 -31.89
N LEU A 166 -17.86 -63.81 -31.05
CA LEU A 166 -19.04 -64.68 -31.11
C LEU A 166 -19.76 -64.62 -32.46
N ARG A 167 -19.79 -63.44 -33.08
CA ARG A 167 -20.36 -63.26 -34.43
C ARG A 167 -19.51 -63.95 -35.49
N GLU A 168 -18.18 -63.84 -35.41
CA GLU A 168 -17.25 -64.49 -36.34
C GLU A 168 -17.26 -66.03 -36.19
N ASP A 169 -17.34 -66.53 -34.96
CA ASP A 169 -17.48 -67.97 -34.67
C ASP A 169 -18.82 -68.53 -35.16
N SER A 170 -19.92 -67.78 -35.00
CA SER A 170 -21.23 -68.17 -35.55
C SER A 170 -21.19 -68.28 -37.07
N ILE A 171 -20.57 -67.31 -37.76
CA ILE A 171 -20.37 -67.37 -39.21
C ILE A 171 -19.51 -68.58 -39.59
N ARG A 172 -18.38 -68.80 -38.90
CA ARG A 172 -17.48 -69.93 -39.18
C ARG A 172 -18.19 -71.28 -38.98
N SER A 173 -18.98 -71.42 -37.91
CA SER A 173 -19.75 -72.64 -37.66
C SER A 173 -20.78 -72.94 -38.76
N HIS A 174 -21.37 -71.91 -39.36
CA HIS A 174 -22.27 -72.07 -40.50
C HIS A 174 -21.57 -72.52 -41.79
N PHE A 175 -20.29 -72.18 -41.98
CA PHE A 175 -19.50 -72.64 -43.13
C PHE A 175 -18.88 -74.03 -42.93
N SER A 176 -18.67 -74.48 -41.69
CA SER A 176 -18.14 -75.82 -41.39
C SER A 176 -19.17 -76.95 -41.53
N VAL A 177 -20.45 -76.62 -41.73
CA VAL A 177 -21.58 -77.58 -41.86
C VAL A 177 -22.07 -77.67 -43.32
N ALA A 178 -21.40 -76.99 -44.26
CA ALA A 178 -21.66 -77.04 -45.71
C ALA A 178 -20.60 -77.88 -46.44
#